data_AF-A0A4U1BY18-F1
#
_entry.id   AF-A0A4U1BY18-F1
#
_cell.length_a   1.000
_cell.length_b   1.000
_cell.length_c   1.000
_cell.angle_alpha   90.00
_cell.angle_beta   90.00
_cell.angle_gamma   90.00
#
_symmetry.space_group_name_H-M   'P 1'
#
loop_
_entity.id
_entity.type
_entity.pdbx_description
1 polymer ?
#
loop_
_entity_poly.entity_id
_entity_poly.type
_entity_poly.pdbx_seq_one_letter_code
_entity_poly.pdbx_strand_id
1 'polypeptide(L)'
;MALNYVWIAFFLVSFVVALVKLIFFQDYQIFQTIVSSTFEMSKTGAEISLGLIGLMTFWLGIMKIGEKGGMINIFAKIVGPFFSKIFPEVPKNHPALGSILMNFSANMLGLDNAATPLGLKAMKELQEINPDKETASNAQIMFLVLNASSLVLIPTSIMAFRKTAGAADPSDIFIPCLLATFFSTLVGLIVTAIYQRINLFQKTILAYLGTAALIIGGTLYYFTTLSPDQINVVSGVVGNVMLFSIIISFITLALFKKINVFETFIDGAKEGFEISVKIIPYLVGILVAVGVLRGSGTLDFIVQGIGSFVAFLGFDTGFVPALPIAFMKPLSGSGARGLMVELMNTTGADSFPSRVACVIQGSTETTFYVLAIYFGSVAIKKTRHALPAALLAELAGVTAAIAISYMFFG
;
A
#
# COMPACT_ATOMS: atom_id res chain seq x y z
N MET A 1 -1.70 5.97 18.28
CA MET A 1 -1.22 5.25 19.49
C MET A 1 -0.23 4.13 19.14
N ALA A 2 -0.51 3.20 18.21
CA ALA A 2 0.42 2.11 17.87
C ALA A 2 1.83 2.58 17.41
N LEU A 3 1.91 3.54 16.48
CA LEU A 3 3.18 4.06 15.98
C LEU A 3 4.07 4.67 17.08
N ASN A 4 3.47 5.27 18.12
CA ASN A 4 4.21 5.80 19.27
C ASN A 4 4.94 4.68 20.01
N TYR A 5 4.25 3.57 20.29
CA TYR A 5 4.86 2.42 20.98
C TYR A 5 5.90 1.72 20.10
N VAL A 6 5.66 1.60 18.80
CA VAL A 6 6.63 1.05 17.85
C VAL A 6 7.90 1.90 17.83
N TRP A 7 7.76 3.22 17.71
CA TRP A 7 8.89 4.14 17.68
C TRP A 7 9.68 4.10 19.00
N ILE A 8 9.01 4.12 20.15
CA ILE A 8 9.66 3.97 21.47
C ILE A 8 10.39 2.63 21.56
N ALA A 9 9.74 1.55 21.12
CA ALA A 9 10.34 0.22 21.14
C ALA A 9 11.60 0.14 20.27
N PHE A 10 11.62 0.80 19.11
CA PHE A 10 12.80 0.83 18.23
C PHE A 10 14.02 1.39 18.96
N PHE A 11 13.87 2.47 19.73
CA PHE A 11 14.96 3.05 20.52
C PHE A 11 15.31 2.18 21.74
N LEU A 12 14.33 1.77 22.53
CA LEU A 12 14.59 1.04 23.78
C LEU A 12 15.19 -0.34 23.53
N VAL A 13 14.67 -1.10 22.55
CA VAL A 13 15.23 -2.41 22.18
C VAL A 13 16.64 -2.25 21.65
N SER A 14 16.88 -1.28 20.75
CA SER A 14 18.22 -1.00 20.22
C SER A 14 19.22 -0.63 21.30
N PHE A 15 18.79 0.15 22.30
CA PHE A 15 19.63 0.51 23.44
C PHE A 15 20.02 -0.72 24.26
N VAL A 16 19.06 -1.61 24.55
CA VAL A 16 19.34 -2.87 25.27
C VAL A 16 20.29 -3.76 24.47
N VAL A 17 20.06 -3.93 23.16
CA VAL A 17 20.94 -4.72 22.27
C VAL A 17 22.35 -4.12 22.21
N ALA A 18 22.46 -2.79 22.14
CA ALA A 18 23.74 -2.09 22.15
C ALA A 18 24.50 -2.29 23.47
N LEU A 19 23.80 -2.23 24.61
CA LEU A 19 24.40 -2.54 25.91
C LEU A 19 24.91 -3.99 25.97
N VAL A 20 24.14 -4.94 25.44
CA VAL A 20 24.56 -6.35 25.38
C VAL A 20 25.83 -6.49 24.53
N LYS A 21 25.86 -5.87 23.34
CA LYS A 21 27.05 -5.88 22.46
C LYS A 21 28.26 -5.21 23.10
N LEU A 22 28.07 -4.08 23.78
CA LEU A 22 29.14 -3.38 24.48
C LEU A 22 29.73 -4.23 25.63
N ILE A 23 28.88 -4.79 26.49
CA ILE A 23 29.30 -5.48 27.72
C ILE A 23 29.82 -6.89 27.44
N PHE A 24 29.09 -7.68 26.65
CA PHE A 24 29.38 -9.10 26.46
C PHE A 24 30.21 -9.39 25.20
N PHE A 25 30.10 -8.57 24.16
CA PHE A 25 30.82 -8.76 22.90
C PHE A 25 31.96 -7.74 22.71
N GLN A 26 32.17 -6.84 23.67
CA GLN A 26 33.25 -5.83 23.67
C GLN A 26 33.23 -4.92 22.42
N ASP A 27 32.05 -4.68 21.85
CA ASP A 27 31.87 -3.74 20.74
C ASP A 27 31.83 -2.30 21.25
N TYR A 28 33.01 -1.71 21.42
CA TYR A 28 33.17 -0.33 21.91
C TYR A 28 32.68 0.75 20.92
N GLN A 29 32.42 0.38 19.66
CA GLN A 29 31.99 1.31 18.61
C GLN A 29 30.46 1.31 18.42
N ILE A 30 29.72 0.42 19.06
CA ILE A 30 28.28 0.24 18.84
C ILE A 30 27.47 1.53 19.04
N PHE A 31 27.73 2.28 20.12
CA PHE A 31 27.02 3.54 20.38
C PHE A 31 27.42 4.64 19.41
N GLN A 32 28.68 4.69 18.96
CA GLN A 32 29.11 5.62 17.91
C GLN A 32 28.38 5.31 16.60
N THR A 33 28.28 4.04 16.23
CA THR A 33 27.57 3.58 15.02
C THR A 33 26.10 3.97 15.07
N ILE A 34 25.42 3.75 16.20
CA ILE A 34 24.01 4.12 16.38
C ILE A 34 23.83 5.65 16.26
N VAL A 35 24.66 6.44 16.95
CA VAL A 35 24.58 7.91 16.91
C VAL A 35 24.86 8.44 15.51
N SER A 36 25.90 7.97 14.82
CA SER A 36 26.20 8.34 13.43
C SER A 36 25.02 8.02 12.51
N SER A 37 24.40 6.85 12.68
CA SER A 37 23.21 6.46 11.90
C SER A 37 22.05 7.45 12.07
N THR A 38 21.84 8.03 13.27
CA THR A 38 20.79 9.05 13.45
C THR A 38 21.00 10.30 12.59
N PHE A 39 22.25 10.75 12.44
CA PHE A 39 22.57 11.92 11.62
C PHE A 39 22.45 11.61 10.13
N GLU A 40 22.99 10.46 9.71
CA GLU A 40 22.92 10.00 8.32
C GLU A 40 21.46 9.82 7.88
N MET A 41 20.66 9.11 8.65
CA MET A 41 19.25 8.87 8.31
C MET A 41 18.39 10.13 8.34
N SER A 42 18.72 11.09 9.20
CA SER A 42 18.07 12.40 9.19
C SER A 42 18.35 13.15 7.89
N LYS A 43 19.61 13.18 7.45
CA LYS A 43 20.02 13.77 6.16
C LYS A 43 19.32 13.09 4.99
N THR A 44 19.38 11.75 4.94
CA THR A 44 18.73 10.95 3.91
C THR A 44 17.23 11.23 3.85
N GLY A 45 16.54 11.29 5.00
CA GLY A 45 15.11 11.63 5.06
C GLY A 45 14.79 13.02 4.49
N ALA A 46 15.66 14.01 4.73
CA ALA A 46 15.52 15.35 4.16
C ALA A 46 15.74 15.36 2.64
N GLU A 47 16.78 14.69 2.13
CA GLU A 47 17.08 14.59 0.69
C GLU A 47 15.96 13.90 -0.08
N ILE A 48 15.45 12.79 0.45
CA ILE A 48 14.31 12.09 -0.15
C ILE A 48 13.08 12.98 -0.19
N SER A 49 12.81 13.69 0.91
CA SER A 49 11.68 14.59 1.01
C SER A 49 11.70 15.68 -0.06
N LEU A 50 12.89 16.23 -0.37
CA LEU A 50 13.04 17.21 -1.45
C LEU A 50 12.69 16.62 -2.82
N GLY A 51 13.14 15.39 -3.10
CA GLY A 51 12.80 14.68 -4.35
C GLY A 51 11.29 14.41 -4.49
N LEU A 52 10.62 14.08 -3.38
CA LEU A 52 9.17 13.83 -3.38
C LEU A 52 8.35 15.06 -3.76
N ILE A 53 8.80 16.27 -3.41
CA ILE A 53 8.07 17.52 -3.68
C ILE A 53 7.73 17.64 -5.17
N GLY A 54 8.72 17.48 -6.05
CA GLY A 54 8.52 17.61 -7.50
C GLY A 54 7.57 16.55 -8.06
N LEU A 55 7.78 15.29 -7.66
CA LEU A 55 7.00 14.17 -8.18
C LEU A 55 5.54 14.19 -7.68
N MET A 56 5.31 14.48 -6.41
CA MET A 56 3.95 14.59 -5.85
C MET A 56 3.20 15.79 -6.40
N THR A 57 3.88 16.92 -6.59
CA THR A 57 3.31 18.11 -7.26
C THR A 57 2.78 17.73 -8.64
N PHE A 58 3.59 17.04 -9.46
CA PHE A 58 3.15 16.61 -10.78
C PHE A 58 1.99 15.61 -10.72
N TRP A 59 2.16 14.52 -9.95
CA TRP A 59 1.18 13.44 -9.92
C TRP A 59 -0.16 13.89 -9.34
N LEU A 60 -0.19 14.65 -8.24
CA LEU A 60 -1.46 15.17 -7.71
C LEU A 60 -2.11 16.20 -8.65
N GLY A 61 -1.32 16.97 -9.42
CA GLY A 61 -1.84 17.79 -10.50
C GLY A 61 -2.60 16.97 -11.55
N ILE A 62 -2.00 15.88 -12.04
CA ILE A 62 -2.66 14.97 -13.00
C ILE A 62 -3.90 14.31 -12.37
N MET A 63 -3.80 13.85 -11.12
CA MET A 63 -4.91 13.23 -10.43
C MET A 63 -6.08 14.21 -10.24
N LYS A 64 -5.81 15.50 -10.00
CA LYS A 64 -6.82 16.56 -9.92
C LYS A 64 -7.55 16.76 -11.25
N ILE A 65 -6.83 16.69 -12.36
CA ILE A 65 -7.43 16.70 -13.71
C ILE A 65 -8.39 15.52 -13.87
N GLY A 66 -7.97 14.31 -13.49
CA GLY A 66 -8.82 13.12 -13.55
C GLY A 66 -10.06 13.21 -12.66
N GLU A 67 -9.91 13.70 -11.43
CA GLU A 67 -11.00 13.96 -10.48
C GLU A 67 -12.04 14.90 -11.11
N LYS A 68 -11.60 16.10 -11.54
CA LYS A 68 -12.49 17.11 -12.12
C LYS A 68 -13.07 16.67 -13.46
N GLY A 69 -12.31 15.93 -14.26
CA GLY A 69 -12.74 15.29 -15.50
C GLY A 69 -13.84 14.23 -15.32
N GLY A 70 -14.12 13.83 -14.07
CA GLY A 70 -15.19 12.91 -13.72
C GLY A 70 -14.78 11.44 -13.76
N MET A 71 -13.48 11.14 -13.71
CA MET A 71 -12.99 9.76 -13.75
C MET A 71 -13.52 8.91 -12.59
N ILE A 72 -13.60 9.48 -11.38
CA ILE A 72 -14.16 8.81 -10.19
C ILE A 72 -15.59 8.31 -10.48
N ASN A 73 -16.43 9.13 -11.14
CA ASN A 73 -17.81 8.77 -11.46
C ASN A 73 -17.88 7.64 -12.51
N ILE A 74 -16.93 7.59 -13.44
CA ILE A 74 -16.86 6.52 -14.45
C ILE A 74 -16.51 5.20 -13.75
N PHE A 75 -15.46 5.18 -12.93
CA PHE A 75 -15.09 3.99 -12.16
C PHE A 75 -16.22 3.52 -11.23
N ALA A 76 -16.89 4.45 -10.53
CA ALA A 76 -18.02 4.13 -9.67
C ALA A 76 -19.17 3.46 -10.44
N LYS A 77 -19.45 3.87 -11.69
CA LYS A 77 -20.44 3.21 -12.56
C LYS A 77 -20.00 1.82 -13.01
N ILE A 78 -18.71 1.65 -13.32
CA ILE A 78 -18.15 0.36 -13.74
C ILE A 78 -18.23 -0.66 -12.61
N VAL A 79 -17.83 -0.29 -11.40
CA VAL A 79 -17.81 -1.19 -10.23
C VAL A 79 -19.15 -1.28 -9.49
N GLY A 80 -20.07 -0.34 -9.74
CA GLY A 80 -21.40 -0.25 -9.12
C GLY A 80 -22.20 -1.57 -9.08
N PRO A 81 -22.38 -2.27 -10.22
CA PRO A 81 -23.11 -3.53 -10.25
C PRO A 81 -22.51 -4.59 -9.32
N PHE A 82 -21.18 -4.69 -9.27
CA PHE A 82 -20.47 -5.62 -8.39
C PHE A 82 -20.69 -5.27 -6.91
N PHE A 83 -20.44 -4.01 -6.53
CA PHE A 83 -20.63 -3.54 -5.14
C PHE A 83 -22.07 -3.71 -4.65
N SER A 84 -23.07 -3.49 -5.50
CA SER A 84 -24.48 -3.72 -5.13
C SER A 84 -24.79 -5.16 -4.71
N LYS A 85 -23.95 -6.14 -5.10
CA LYS A 85 -24.12 -7.56 -4.77
C LYS A 85 -23.32 -7.99 -3.54
N ILE A 86 -22.16 -7.39 -3.31
CA ILE A 86 -21.34 -7.67 -2.12
C ILE A 86 -21.75 -6.85 -0.89
N PHE A 87 -22.64 -5.87 -1.06
CA PHE A 87 -23.29 -5.13 0.03
C PHE A 87 -24.82 -5.40 0.07
N PRO A 88 -25.28 -6.64 0.30
CA PRO A 88 -26.69 -7.01 0.20
C PRO A 88 -27.58 -6.34 1.26
N GLU A 89 -27.00 -5.95 2.40
CA GLU A 89 -27.71 -5.33 3.52
C GLU A 89 -27.93 -3.82 3.35
N VAL A 90 -27.29 -3.20 2.36
CA VAL A 90 -27.47 -1.77 2.09
C VAL A 90 -28.74 -1.58 1.23
N PRO A 91 -29.76 -0.83 1.70
CA PRO A 91 -30.99 -0.65 0.95
C PRO A 91 -30.74 -0.04 -0.44
N LYS A 92 -31.56 -0.46 -1.41
CA LYS A 92 -31.53 0.15 -2.75
C LYS A 92 -31.81 1.66 -2.61
N ASN A 93 -30.98 2.48 -3.24
CA ASN A 93 -31.00 3.95 -3.20
C ASN A 93 -30.51 4.60 -1.89
N HIS A 94 -30.00 3.83 -0.93
CA HIS A 94 -29.34 4.44 0.23
C HIS A 94 -28.02 5.12 -0.19
N PRO A 95 -27.72 6.34 0.31
CA PRO A 95 -26.52 7.09 -0.07
C PRO A 95 -25.20 6.35 0.24
N ALA A 96 -25.21 5.49 1.26
CA ALA A 96 -24.04 4.67 1.66
C ALA A 96 -23.37 3.97 0.48
N LEU A 97 -24.14 3.36 -0.44
CA LEU A 97 -23.56 2.66 -1.58
C LEU A 97 -22.81 3.62 -2.51
N GLY A 98 -23.34 4.82 -2.70
CA GLY A 98 -22.67 5.89 -3.46
C GLY A 98 -21.37 6.32 -2.81
N SER A 99 -21.38 6.58 -1.49
CA SER A 99 -20.17 6.98 -0.77
C SER A 99 -19.10 5.88 -0.75
N ILE A 100 -19.49 4.61 -0.60
CA ILE A 100 -18.60 3.45 -0.73
C ILE A 100 -17.94 3.41 -2.11
N LEU A 101 -18.74 3.53 -3.17
CA LEU A 101 -18.24 3.50 -4.55
C LEU A 101 -17.28 4.65 -4.84
N MET A 102 -17.59 5.84 -4.36
CA MET A 102 -16.72 7.02 -4.52
C MET A 102 -15.42 6.86 -3.75
N ASN A 103 -15.47 6.39 -2.50
CA ASN A 103 -14.27 6.11 -1.70
C ASN A 103 -13.38 5.07 -2.38
N PHE A 104 -13.93 3.92 -2.78
CA PHE A 104 -13.16 2.86 -3.42
C PHE A 104 -12.56 3.34 -4.75
N SER A 105 -13.33 4.06 -5.56
CA SER A 105 -12.85 4.63 -6.83
C SER A 105 -11.75 5.67 -6.61
N ALA A 106 -11.85 6.51 -5.57
CA ALA A 106 -10.82 7.48 -5.22
C ALA A 106 -9.52 6.79 -4.76
N ASN A 107 -9.62 5.79 -3.87
CA ASN A 107 -8.47 4.98 -3.45
C ASN A 107 -7.81 4.27 -4.63
N MET A 108 -8.61 3.71 -5.55
CA MET A 108 -8.07 3.05 -6.74
C MET A 108 -7.20 3.97 -7.60
N LEU A 109 -7.59 5.24 -7.70
CA LEU A 109 -6.88 6.25 -8.45
C LEU A 109 -5.74 6.90 -7.66
N GLY A 110 -5.52 6.52 -6.39
CA GLY A 110 -4.52 7.17 -5.53
C GLY A 110 -4.88 8.59 -5.12
N LEU A 111 -6.19 8.90 -5.04
CA LEU A 111 -6.74 10.18 -4.60
C LEU A 111 -7.02 10.17 -3.08
N ASP A 112 -5.99 9.89 -2.27
CA ASP A 112 -6.12 9.62 -0.83
C ASP A 112 -6.83 10.74 -0.04
N ASN A 113 -6.59 12.00 -0.43
CA ASN A 113 -7.20 13.19 0.20
C ASN A 113 -8.71 13.27 -0.03
N ALA A 114 -9.19 12.73 -1.15
CA ALA A 114 -10.62 12.59 -1.41
C ALA A 114 -11.16 11.30 -0.79
N ALA A 115 -10.39 10.22 -0.82
CA ALA A 115 -10.84 8.91 -0.37
C ALA A 115 -11.15 8.87 1.12
N THR A 116 -10.31 9.45 1.98
CA THR A 116 -10.51 9.39 3.43
C THR A 116 -11.83 10.07 3.89
N PRO A 117 -12.11 11.33 3.51
CA PRO A 117 -13.40 11.97 3.83
C PRO A 117 -14.61 11.19 3.29
N LEU A 118 -14.52 10.67 2.06
CA LEU A 118 -15.57 9.85 1.47
C LEU A 118 -15.79 8.55 2.25
N GLY A 119 -14.71 7.93 2.74
CA GLY A 119 -14.79 6.71 3.54
C GLY A 119 -15.37 6.94 4.93
N LEU A 120 -15.00 8.04 5.58
CA LEU A 120 -15.62 8.45 6.85
C LEU A 120 -17.12 8.73 6.67
N LYS A 121 -17.49 9.38 5.57
CA LYS A 121 -18.90 9.59 5.20
C LYS A 121 -19.62 8.27 4.97
N ALA A 122 -19.04 7.37 4.17
CA ALA A 122 -19.59 6.03 3.94
C ALA A 122 -19.80 5.27 5.25
N MET A 123 -18.83 5.32 6.17
CA MET A 123 -18.92 4.66 7.46
C MET A 123 -20.05 5.22 8.33
N LYS A 124 -20.26 6.55 8.33
CA LYS A 124 -21.39 7.20 9.00
C LYS A 124 -22.74 6.79 8.40
N GLU A 125 -22.87 6.81 7.08
CA GLU A 125 -24.10 6.38 6.39
C GLU A 125 -24.39 4.89 6.60
N LEU A 126 -23.37 4.04 6.67
CA LEU A 126 -23.51 2.64 7.05
C LEU A 126 -23.91 2.48 8.53
N GLN A 127 -23.43 3.37 9.39
CA GLN A 127 -23.80 3.37 10.80
C GLN A 127 -25.25 3.79 11.01
N GLU A 128 -25.83 4.67 10.20
CA GLU A 128 -27.24 5.07 10.28
C GLU A 128 -28.18 3.86 10.19
N ILE A 129 -27.90 2.95 9.23
CA ILE A 129 -28.67 1.72 9.00
C ILE A 129 -28.23 0.53 9.86
N ASN A 130 -27.19 0.69 10.70
CA ASN A 130 -26.71 -0.37 11.58
C ASN A 130 -27.70 -0.61 12.74
N PRO A 131 -28.24 -1.84 12.92
CA PRO A 131 -29.16 -2.13 14.02
C PRO A 131 -28.51 -2.09 15.41
N ASP A 132 -27.21 -2.40 15.53
CA ASP A 132 -26.45 -2.33 16.78
C ASP A 132 -25.33 -1.29 16.66
N LYS A 133 -25.50 -0.13 17.28
CA LYS A 133 -24.55 0.98 17.16
C LYS A 133 -23.18 0.71 17.79
N GLU A 134 -23.03 -0.30 18.63
CA GLU A 134 -21.74 -0.64 19.24
C GLU A 134 -21.02 -1.81 18.54
N THR A 135 -21.72 -2.53 17.66
CA THR A 135 -21.20 -3.72 16.97
C THR A 135 -21.13 -3.48 15.46
N ALA A 136 -19.99 -3.82 14.84
CA ALA A 136 -19.80 -3.61 13.41
C ALA A 136 -20.81 -4.41 12.56
N SER A 137 -21.52 -3.75 11.64
CA SER A 137 -22.40 -4.42 10.69
C SER A 137 -21.60 -5.15 9.59
N ASN A 138 -22.22 -6.09 8.87
CA ASN A 138 -21.53 -6.80 7.79
C ASN A 138 -21.07 -5.84 6.69
N ALA A 139 -21.90 -4.85 6.35
CA ALA A 139 -21.54 -3.82 5.39
C ALA A 139 -20.32 -3.00 5.85
N GLN A 140 -20.25 -2.59 7.12
CA GLN A 140 -19.08 -1.87 7.64
C GLN A 140 -17.81 -2.71 7.57
N ILE A 141 -17.91 -4.00 7.91
CA ILE A 141 -16.78 -4.93 7.85
C ILE A 141 -16.31 -5.14 6.40
N MET A 142 -17.23 -5.38 5.46
CA MET A 142 -16.89 -5.55 4.04
C MET A 142 -16.22 -4.30 3.48
N PHE A 143 -16.79 -3.12 3.74
CA PHE A 143 -16.21 -1.85 3.31
C PHE A 143 -14.78 -1.66 3.83
N LEU A 144 -14.57 -1.99 5.10
CA LEU A 144 -13.29 -1.85 5.76
C LEU A 144 -12.25 -2.84 5.23
N VAL A 145 -12.59 -4.12 5.07
CA VAL A 145 -11.66 -5.14 4.56
C VAL A 145 -11.23 -4.82 3.13
N LEU A 146 -12.15 -4.35 2.28
CA LEU A 146 -11.81 -3.90 0.92
C LEU A 146 -10.92 -2.66 0.92
N ASN A 147 -11.07 -1.76 1.90
CA ASN A 147 -10.16 -0.62 2.06
C ASN A 147 -8.78 -1.04 2.60
N ALA A 148 -8.71 -2.02 3.50
CA ALA A 148 -7.43 -2.55 4.01
C ALA A 148 -6.65 -3.32 2.92
N SER A 149 -7.35 -3.89 1.94
CA SER A 149 -6.79 -4.60 0.80
C SER A 149 -6.83 -3.78 -0.49
N SER A 150 -6.86 -2.44 -0.38
CA SER A 150 -7.16 -1.52 -1.48
C SER A 150 -6.30 -1.73 -2.73
N LEU A 151 -6.97 -1.78 -3.89
CA LEU A 151 -6.36 -1.81 -5.21
C LEU A 151 -5.79 -0.45 -5.61
N VAL A 152 -4.54 -0.15 -5.24
CA VAL A 152 -3.85 1.04 -5.76
C VAL A 152 -3.41 0.78 -7.20
N LEU A 153 -4.03 1.47 -8.17
CA LEU A 153 -3.71 1.27 -9.59
C LEU A 153 -2.33 1.80 -9.94
N ILE A 154 -1.90 2.90 -9.32
CA ILE A 154 -0.63 3.56 -9.64
C ILE A 154 0.16 3.82 -8.35
N PRO A 155 1.20 3.02 -8.06
CA PRO A 155 2.06 3.21 -6.89
C PRO A 155 3.05 4.38 -7.08
N THR A 156 2.55 5.59 -7.36
CA THR A 156 3.35 6.79 -7.71
C THR A 156 4.40 7.13 -6.66
N SER A 157 4.04 7.04 -5.38
CA SER A 157 4.98 7.31 -4.28
C SER A 157 6.14 6.32 -4.24
N ILE A 158 5.88 5.03 -4.50
CA ILE A 158 6.92 3.99 -4.50
C ILE A 158 7.87 4.18 -5.67
N MET A 159 7.34 4.46 -6.87
CA MET A 159 8.17 4.81 -8.03
C MET A 159 9.02 6.06 -7.76
N ALA A 160 8.48 7.05 -7.04
CA ALA A 160 9.24 8.22 -6.64
C ALA A 160 10.42 7.88 -5.71
N PHE A 161 10.20 7.06 -4.69
CA PHE A 161 11.28 6.60 -3.82
C PHE A 161 12.32 5.77 -4.58
N ARG A 162 11.89 4.87 -5.48
CA ARG A 162 12.80 4.10 -6.35
C ARG A 162 13.67 5.00 -7.20
N LYS A 163 13.08 6.04 -7.81
CA LYS A 163 13.85 7.00 -8.62
C LYS A 163 14.90 7.74 -7.80
N THR A 164 14.52 8.22 -6.61
CA THR A 164 15.45 8.90 -5.70
C THR A 164 16.56 7.97 -5.20
N ALA A 165 16.25 6.69 -5.01
CA ALA A 165 17.22 5.65 -4.63
C ALA A 165 18.05 5.11 -5.82
N GLY A 166 17.92 5.69 -7.01
CA GLY A 166 18.77 5.37 -8.17
C GLY A 166 18.31 4.19 -9.03
N ALA A 167 17.05 3.76 -8.95
CA ALA A 167 16.52 2.69 -9.80
C ALA A 167 16.65 3.04 -11.30
N ALA A 168 17.07 2.06 -12.11
CA ALA A 168 17.19 2.21 -13.56
C ALA A 168 15.84 2.46 -14.22
N ASP A 169 14.85 1.63 -13.88
CA ASP A 169 13.44 1.82 -14.23
C ASP A 169 12.59 1.81 -12.95
N PRO A 170 12.13 2.98 -12.47
CA PRO A 170 11.28 3.04 -11.28
C PRO A 170 9.90 2.38 -11.44
N SER A 171 9.47 2.14 -12.69
CA SER A 171 8.13 1.62 -13.03
C SER A 171 8.08 0.10 -13.16
N ASP A 172 9.21 -0.60 -13.10
CA ASP A 172 9.30 -2.06 -13.22
C ASP A 172 8.45 -2.82 -12.18
N ILE A 173 8.20 -2.23 -11.02
CA ILE A 173 7.31 -2.76 -9.96
C ILE A 173 5.82 -2.58 -10.25
N PHE A 174 5.43 -1.83 -11.29
CA PHE A 174 4.03 -1.47 -11.54
C PHE A 174 3.12 -2.68 -11.75
N ILE A 175 3.47 -3.57 -12.67
CA ILE A 175 2.70 -4.79 -12.96
C ILE A 175 2.72 -5.74 -11.75
N PRO A 176 3.89 -6.04 -11.13
CA PRO A 176 3.93 -6.84 -9.90
C PRO A 176 3.04 -6.33 -8.76
N CYS A 177 3.01 -5.02 -8.52
CA CYS A 177 2.12 -4.41 -7.53
C CYS A 177 0.65 -4.70 -7.86
N LEU A 178 0.20 -4.44 -9.09
CA LEU A 178 -1.19 -4.65 -9.50
C LEU A 178 -1.62 -6.11 -9.30
N LEU A 179 -0.74 -7.04 -9.68
CA LEU A 179 -0.95 -8.48 -9.49
C LEU A 179 -1.06 -8.86 -8.00
N ALA A 180 -0.13 -8.39 -7.16
CA ALA A 180 -0.12 -8.71 -5.73
C ALA A 180 -1.38 -8.15 -5.03
N THR A 181 -1.79 -6.94 -5.38
CA THR A 181 -2.98 -6.33 -4.81
C THR A 181 -4.25 -7.07 -5.20
N PHE A 182 -4.35 -7.58 -6.43
CA PHE A 182 -5.49 -8.39 -6.85
C PHE A 182 -5.70 -9.60 -5.92
N PHE A 183 -4.63 -10.33 -5.57
CA PHE A 183 -4.73 -11.47 -4.65
C PHE A 183 -5.12 -11.03 -3.22
N SER A 184 -4.57 -9.92 -2.73
CA SER A 184 -4.96 -9.32 -1.45
C SER A 184 -6.46 -9.02 -1.40
N THR A 185 -6.97 -8.26 -2.37
CA THR A 185 -8.39 -7.90 -2.45
C THR A 185 -9.29 -9.12 -2.63
N LEU A 186 -8.88 -10.09 -3.47
CA LEU A 186 -9.65 -11.31 -3.72
C LEU A 186 -9.78 -12.16 -2.46
N VAL A 187 -8.69 -12.39 -1.72
CA VAL A 187 -8.73 -13.14 -0.47
C VAL A 187 -9.53 -12.39 0.58
N GLY A 188 -9.36 -11.08 0.72
CA GLY A 188 -10.16 -10.26 1.64
C GLY A 188 -11.66 -10.35 1.36
N LEU A 189 -12.05 -10.29 0.09
CA LEU A 189 -13.44 -10.50 -0.34
C LEU A 189 -13.94 -11.91 -0.01
N ILE A 190 -13.17 -12.95 -0.37
CA ILE A 190 -13.55 -14.36 -0.16
C ILE A 190 -13.74 -14.65 1.32
N VAL A 191 -12.75 -14.31 2.15
CA VAL A 191 -12.80 -14.53 3.60
C VAL A 191 -14.00 -13.80 4.19
N THR A 192 -14.21 -12.54 3.83
CA THR A 192 -15.34 -11.76 4.34
C THR A 192 -16.68 -12.32 3.88
N ALA A 193 -16.78 -12.73 2.62
CA ALA A 193 -17.97 -13.36 2.07
C ALA A 193 -18.30 -14.70 2.74
N ILE A 194 -17.30 -15.49 3.12
CA ILE A 194 -17.49 -16.73 3.89
C ILE A 194 -18.09 -16.42 5.27
N TYR A 195 -17.51 -15.47 6.01
CA TYR A 195 -18.04 -15.06 7.33
C TYR A 195 -19.46 -14.49 7.24
N GLN A 196 -19.75 -13.75 6.17
CA GLN A 196 -21.04 -13.07 5.98
C GLN A 196 -22.06 -13.89 5.16
N ARG A 197 -21.68 -15.09 4.70
CA ARG A 197 -22.48 -15.98 3.84
C ARG A 197 -22.97 -15.31 2.54
N ILE A 198 -22.14 -14.47 1.93
CA ILE A 198 -22.41 -13.86 0.64
C ILE A 198 -22.19 -14.89 -0.47
N ASN A 199 -23.16 -15.04 -1.37
CA ASN A 199 -23.05 -15.95 -2.52
C ASN A 199 -22.16 -15.36 -3.62
N LEU A 200 -20.87 -15.71 -3.61
CA LEU A 200 -19.91 -15.30 -4.64
C LEU A 200 -20.16 -15.95 -6.02
N PHE A 201 -20.96 -17.01 -6.09
CA PHE A 201 -21.35 -17.66 -7.35
C PHE A 201 -22.50 -16.94 -8.07
N GLN A 202 -22.95 -15.80 -7.54
CA GLN A 202 -23.92 -14.96 -8.22
C GLN A 202 -23.32 -14.47 -9.56
N LYS A 203 -24.12 -14.51 -10.63
CA LYS A 203 -23.68 -14.24 -12.02
C LYS A 203 -22.89 -12.94 -12.20
N THR A 204 -23.29 -11.86 -11.54
CA THR A 204 -22.59 -10.56 -11.62
C THR A 204 -21.24 -10.63 -10.91
N ILE A 205 -21.18 -11.19 -9.70
CA ILE A 205 -19.91 -11.39 -8.98
C ILE A 205 -18.96 -12.27 -9.80
N LEU A 206 -19.43 -13.40 -10.32
CA LEU A 206 -18.64 -14.28 -11.18
C LEU A 206 -18.19 -13.61 -12.48
N ALA A 207 -19.02 -12.78 -13.11
CA ALA A 207 -18.61 -12.07 -14.31
C ALA A 207 -17.44 -11.11 -14.03
N TYR A 208 -17.49 -10.37 -12.92
CA TYR A 208 -16.42 -9.43 -12.56
C TYR A 208 -15.16 -10.15 -12.08
N LEU A 209 -15.28 -11.05 -11.09
CA LEU A 209 -14.14 -11.80 -10.56
C LEU A 209 -13.55 -12.74 -11.60
N GLY A 210 -14.38 -13.38 -12.41
CA GLY A 210 -13.94 -14.24 -13.52
C GLY A 210 -13.22 -13.46 -14.60
N THR A 211 -13.73 -12.30 -15.02
CA THR A 211 -13.02 -11.44 -15.98
C THR A 211 -11.68 -10.97 -15.42
N ALA A 212 -11.65 -10.50 -14.17
CA ALA A 212 -10.41 -10.09 -13.52
C ALA A 212 -9.42 -11.26 -13.40
N ALA A 213 -9.87 -12.44 -12.96
CA ALA A 213 -9.05 -13.64 -12.85
C ALA A 213 -8.52 -14.12 -14.22
N LEU A 214 -9.30 -14.00 -15.30
CA LEU A 214 -8.85 -14.34 -16.65
C LEU A 214 -7.78 -13.37 -17.14
N ILE A 215 -7.94 -12.07 -16.90
CA ILE A 215 -6.94 -11.05 -17.27
C ILE A 215 -5.65 -11.29 -16.48
N ILE A 216 -5.75 -11.46 -15.16
CA ILE A 216 -4.60 -11.67 -14.28
C ILE A 216 -3.93 -13.02 -14.58
N GLY A 217 -4.69 -14.11 -14.65
CA GLY A 217 -4.18 -15.44 -14.94
C GLY A 217 -3.57 -15.54 -16.33
N GLY A 218 -4.18 -14.92 -17.35
CA GLY A 218 -3.63 -14.84 -18.70
C GLY A 218 -2.35 -14.02 -18.75
N THR A 219 -2.27 -12.93 -17.99
CA THR A 219 -1.05 -12.11 -17.86
C THR A 219 0.08 -12.91 -17.20
N LEU A 220 -0.21 -13.58 -16.07
CA LEU A 220 0.76 -14.44 -15.38
C LEU A 220 1.25 -15.57 -16.29
N TYR A 221 0.33 -16.27 -16.96
CA TYR A 221 0.65 -17.32 -17.92
C TYR A 221 1.50 -16.80 -19.08
N TYR A 222 1.21 -15.61 -19.61
CA TYR A 222 2.04 -15.01 -20.64
C TYR A 222 3.47 -14.77 -20.15
N PHE A 223 3.64 -14.23 -18.94
CA PHE A 223 4.97 -14.03 -18.36
C PHE A 223 5.77 -15.32 -18.15
N THR A 224 5.11 -16.45 -17.84
CA THR A 224 5.83 -17.74 -17.74
C THR A 224 6.36 -18.27 -19.07
N THR A 225 5.92 -17.71 -20.20
CA THR A 225 6.43 -18.07 -21.54
C THR A 225 7.64 -17.23 -21.97
N LEU A 226 8.01 -16.21 -21.20
CA LEU A 226 9.08 -15.26 -21.52
C LEU A 226 10.37 -15.56 -20.76
N SER A 227 11.52 -15.19 -21.33
CA SER A 227 12.79 -15.17 -20.60
C SER A 227 12.84 -13.98 -19.61
N PRO A 228 13.71 -14.02 -18.57
CA PRO A 228 13.82 -12.91 -17.61
C PRO A 228 14.10 -11.54 -18.26
N ASP A 229 14.96 -11.49 -19.29
CA ASP A 229 15.23 -10.26 -20.04
C ASP A 229 13.98 -9.74 -20.78
N GLN A 230 13.20 -10.66 -21.36
CA GLN A 230 11.94 -10.30 -22.01
C GLN A 230 10.89 -9.83 -21.00
N ILE A 231 10.81 -10.44 -19.82
CA ILE A 231 9.91 -9.99 -18.75
C ILE A 231 10.24 -8.54 -18.36
N ASN A 232 11.52 -8.20 -18.19
CA ASN A 232 11.95 -6.84 -17.88
C ASN A 232 11.55 -5.84 -18.98
N VAL A 233 11.85 -6.17 -20.25
CA VAL A 233 11.49 -5.30 -21.39
C VAL A 233 9.98 -5.13 -21.51
N VAL A 234 9.21 -6.23 -21.48
CA VAL A 234 7.75 -6.20 -21.62
C VAL A 234 7.10 -5.47 -20.45
N SER A 235 7.51 -5.75 -19.22
CA SER A 235 6.95 -5.08 -18.03
C SER A 235 7.23 -3.59 -18.05
N GLY A 236 8.45 -3.18 -18.42
CA GLY A 236 8.81 -1.78 -18.55
C GLY A 236 8.02 -1.07 -19.66
N VAL A 237 7.95 -1.65 -20.86
CA VAL A 237 7.21 -1.04 -21.99
C VAL A 237 5.72 -0.97 -21.70
N VAL A 238 5.10 -2.08 -21.31
CA VAL A 238 3.65 -2.15 -21.03
C VAL A 238 3.29 -1.25 -19.85
N GLY A 239 4.09 -1.28 -18.78
CA GLY A 239 3.91 -0.42 -17.61
C GLY A 239 3.94 1.07 -17.98
N ASN A 240 4.96 1.51 -18.71
CA ASN A 240 5.09 2.92 -19.12
C ASN A 240 4.01 3.36 -20.11
N VAL A 241 3.65 2.51 -21.09
CA VAL A 241 2.55 2.80 -22.04
C VAL A 241 1.22 2.90 -21.29
N MET A 242 0.94 1.98 -20.37
CA MET A 242 -0.28 2.00 -19.56
C MET A 242 -0.33 3.26 -18.69
N LEU A 243 0.77 3.59 -18.02
CA LEU A 243 0.90 4.76 -17.15
C LEU A 243 0.66 6.06 -17.93
N PHE A 244 1.32 6.23 -19.07
CA PHE A 244 1.16 7.43 -19.89
C PHE A 244 -0.24 7.51 -20.51
N SER A 245 -0.82 6.37 -20.91
CA SER A 245 -2.20 6.31 -21.40
C SER A 245 -3.22 6.75 -20.34
N ILE A 246 -2.98 6.45 -19.07
CA ILE A 246 -3.84 6.94 -17.98
C ILE A 246 -3.77 8.47 -17.88
N ILE A 247 -2.56 9.06 -17.94
CA ILE A 247 -2.39 10.53 -17.94
C ILE A 247 -3.17 11.15 -19.10
N ILE A 248 -2.98 10.63 -20.31
CA ILE A 248 -3.68 11.12 -21.50
C ILE A 248 -5.19 10.98 -21.34
N SER A 249 -5.68 9.86 -20.80
CA SER A 249 -7.12 9.65 -20.58
C SER A 249 -7.73 10.72 -19.66
N PHE A 250 -7.01 11.14 -18.61
CA PHE A 250 -7.50 12.17 -17.68
C PHE A 250 -7.57 13.53 -18.38
N ILE A 251 -6.52 13.89 -19.12
CA ILE A 251 -6.46 15.15 -19.89
C ILE A 251 -7.57 15.18 -20.94
N THR A 252 -7.76 14.08 -21.69
CA THR A 252 -8.79 13.96 -22.71
C THR A 252 -10.20 14.06 -22.12
N LEU A 253 -10.47 13.42 -20.98
CA LEU A 253 -11.76 13.55 -20.29
C LEU A 253 -12.02 14.98 -19.82
N ALA A 254 -11.02 15.63 -19.23
CA ALA A 254 -11.12 17.02 -18.80
C ALA A 254 -11.36 17.96 -19.99
N LEU A 255 -10.71 17.71 -21.13
CA LEU A 255 -10.92 18.44 -22.38
C LEU A 255 -12.36 18.30 -22.88
N PHE A 256 -12.91 17.06 -22.92
CA PHE A 256 -14.30 16.83 -23.32
C PHE A 256 -15.31 17.47 -22.37
N LYS A 257 -14.97 17.57 -21.09
CA LYS A 257 -15.76 18.29 -20.07
C LYS A 257 -15.54 19.81 -20.08
N LYS A 258 -14.72 20.33 -21.00
CA LYS A 258 -14.37 21.75 -21.13
C LYS A 258 -13.79 22.35 -19.84
N ILE A 259 -12.98 21.56 -19.14
CA ILE A 259 -12.30 21.97 -17.90
C ILE A 259 -10.97 22.62 -18.27
N ASN A 260 -10.60 23.71 -17.59
CA ASN A 260 -9.28 24.30 -17.74
C ASN A 260 -8.21 23.36 -17.15
N VAL A 261 -7.57 22.58 -18.04
CA VAL A 261 -6.64 21.50 -17.66
C VAL A 261 -5.44 22.04 -16.88
N PHE A 262 -4.82 23.13 -17.35
CA PHE A 262 -3.61 23.65 -16.72
C PHE A 262 -3.90 24.26 -15.35
N GLU A 263 -4.97 25.04 -15.22
CA GLU A 263 -5.36 25.61 -13.92
C GLU A 263 -5.73 24.51 -12.91
N THR A 264 -6.47 23.49 -13.36
CA THR A 264 -6.80 22.32 -12.52
C THR A 264 -5.55 21.55 -12.10
N PHE A 265 -4.57 21.42 -13.00
CA PHE A 265 -3.27 20.84 -12.68
C PHE A 265 -2.56 21.65 -11.59
N ILE A 266 -2.53 22.98 -11.71
CA ILE A 266 -1.89 23.86 -10.72
C ILE A 266 -2.56 23.74 -9.34
N ASP A 267 -3.89 23.60 -9.29
CA ASP A 267 -4.60 23.38 -8.02
C ASP A 267 -4.19 22.06 -7.36
N GLY A 268 -4.12 20.97 -8.13
CA GLY A 268 -3.64 19.68 -7.61
C GLY A 268 -2.15 19.70 -7.26
N ALA A 269 -1.36 20.47 -7.99
CA ALA A 269 0.07 20.63 -7.77
C ALA A 269 0.36 21.31 -6.42
N LYS A 270 -0.40 22.35 -6.04
CA LYS A 270 -0.30 22.99 -4.72
C LYS A 270 -0.59 22.00 -3.59
N GLU A 271 -1.62 21.17 -3.76
CA GLU A 271 -1.97 20.11 -2.82
C GLU A 271 -0.81 19.11 -2.65
N GLY A 272 -0.19 18.70 -3.77
CA GLY A 272 0.98 17.81 -3.77
C GLY A 272 2.21 18.38 -3.08
N PHE A 273 2.46 19.67 -3.29
CA PHE A 273 3.53 20.39 -2.61
C PHE A 273 3.32 20.40 -1.08
N GLU A 274 2.13 20.79 -0.61
CA GLU A 274 1.80 20.83 0.81
C GLU A 274 1.94 19.47 1.49
N ILE A 275 1.45 18.42 0.84
CA ILE A 275 1.51 17.05 1.37
C ILE A 275 2.96 16.60 1.49
N SER A 276 3.79 16.90 0.49
CA SER A 276 5.20 16.56 0.52
C SER A 276 5.91 17.22 1.71
N VAL A 277 5.63 18.50 1.99
CA VAL A 277 6.17 19.22 3.15
C VAL A 277 5.66 18.62 4.47
N LYS A 278 4.39 18.19 4.53
CA LYS A 278 3.82 17.55 5.72
C LYS A 278 4.41 16.16 6.00
N ILE A 279 4.91 15.45 4.98
CA ILE A 279 5.50 14.10 5.12
C ILE A 279 6.91 14.15 5.75
N ILE A 280 7.66 15.24 5.55
CA ILE A 280 9.08 15.36 5.96
C ILE A 280 9.35 14.94 7.40
N PRO A 281 8.64 15.48 8.42
CA PRO A 281 8.95 15.18 9.82
C PRO A 281 8.73 13.69 10.14
N TYR A 282 7.70 13.09 9.55
CA TYR A 282 7.40 11.67 9.74
C TYR A 282 8.43 10.78 9.07
N LEU A 283 8.85 11.12 7.85
CA LEU A 283 9.86 10.36 7.12
C LEU A 283 11.20 10.40 7.85
N VAL A 284 11.66 11.59 8.26
CA VAL A 284 12.89 11.77 9.04
C VAL A 284 12.82 11.00 10.36
N GLY A 285 11.74 11.17 11.14
CA GLY A 285 11.61 10.52 12.45
C GLY A 285 11.60 8.99 12.36
N ILE A 286 10.98 8.43 11.33
CA ILE A 286 10.93 6.98 11.12
C ILE A 286 12.28 6.45 10.60
N LEU A 287 12.91 7.13 9.62
CA LEU A 287 14.21 6.70 9.11
C LEU A 287 15.28 6.73 10.21
N VAL A 288 15.27 7.73 11.09
CA VAL A 288 16.15 7.77 12.25
C VAL A 288 15.91 6.57 13.18
N ALA A 289 14.66 6.25 13.49
CA ALA A 289 14.33 5.10 14.35
C ALA A 289 14.75 3.77 13.72
N VAL A 290 14.57 3.63 12.41
CA VAL A 290 15.03 2.46 11.64
C VAL A 290 16.56 2.39 11.62
N GLY A 291 17.25 3.52 11.43
CA GLY A 291 18.70 3.61 11.50
C GLY A 291 19.26 3.17 12.86
N VAL A 292 18.62 3.58 13.96
CA VAL A 292 18.97 3.12 15.32
C VAL A 292 18.81 1.60 15.47
N LEU A 293 17.72 1.05 14.94
CA LEU A 293 17.46 -0.40 14.92
C LEU A 293 18.50 -1.19 14.11
N ARG A 294 18.92 -0.64 12.97
CA ARG A 294 19.92 -1.26 12.11
C ARG A 294 21.33 -1.10 12.69
N GLY A 295 21.69 0.09 13.15
CA GLY A 295 22.98 0.39 13.77
C GLY A 295 23.23 -0.42 15.05
N SER A 296 22.17 -0.78 15.79
CA SER A 296 22.28 -1.73 16.92
C SER A 296 22.44 -3.19 16.48
N GLY A 297 22.13 -3.51 15.23
CA GLY A 297 22.06 -4.87 14.68
C GLY A 297 20.79 -5.63 15.09
N THR A 298 19.81 -4.97 15.68
CA THR A 298 18.54 -5.60 16.06
C THR A 298 17.80 -6.14 14.84
N LEU A 299 17.77 -5.38 13.74
CA LEU A 299 17.14 -5.83 12.49
C LEU A 299 17.87 -7.05 11.91
N ASP A 300 19.20 -7.08 11.97
CA ASP A 300 19.99 -8.20 11.45
C ASP A 300 19.66 -9.49 12.19
N PHE A 301 19.52 -9.45 13.52
CA PHE A 301 19.11 -10.62 14.30
C PHE A 301 17.74 -11.16 13.89
N ILE A 302 16.77 -10.28 13.66
CA ILE A 302 15.42 -10.67 13.22
C ILE A 302 15.48 -11.31 11.83
N VAL A 303 16.14 -10.65 10.88
CA VAL A 303 16.25 -11.10 9.48
C VAL A 303 17.03 -12.42 9.40
N GLN A 304 18.15 -12.56 10.11
CA GLN A 304 18.94 -13.79 10.14
C GLN A 304 18.21 -14.94 10.83
N GLY A 305 17.48 -14.67 11.92
CA GLY A 305 16.67 -15.67 12.59
C GLY A 305 15.58 -16.24 11.69
N ILE A 306 14.85 -15.36 10.99
CA ILE A 306 13.85 -15.79 10.01
C ILE A 306 14.52 -16.49 8.83
N GLY A 307 15.63 -15.96 8.32
CA GLY A 307 16.38 -16.55 7.20
C GLY A 307 16.86 -17.96 7.51
N SER A 308 17.38 -18.20 8.71
CA SER A 308 17.81 -19.54 9.15
C SER A 308 16.65 -20.52 9.21
N PHE A 309 15.47 -20.08 9.65
CA PHE A 309 14.27 -20.90 9.67
C PHE A 309 13.75 -21.20 8.25
N VAL A 310 13.72 -20.21 7.37
CA VAL A 310 13.31 -20.38 5.96
C VAL A 310 14.27 -21.32 5.21
N ALA A 311 15.57 -21.15 5.41
CA ALA A 311 16.60 -22.02 4.85
C ALA A 311 16.50 -23.46 5.41
N PHE A 312 16.19 -23.62 6.70
CA PHE A 312 15.95 -24.93 7.30
C PHE A 312 14.77 -25.68 6.65
N LEU A 313 13.75 -24.94 6.20
CA LEU A 313 12.63 -25.49 5.44
C LEU A 313 12.95 -25.76 3.95
N GLY A 314 14.16 -25.42 3.49
CA GLY A 314 14.61 -25.64 2.11
C GLY A 314 14.13 -24.59 1.10
N PHE A 315 13.64 -23.44 1.56
CA PHE A 315 13.19 -22.34 0.70
C PHE A 315 14.31 -21.31 0.45
N ASP A 316 14.23 -20.61 -0.69
CA ASP A 316 15.11 -19.47 -0.98
C ASP A 316 14.90 -18.33 0.03
N THR A 317 16.00 -17.69 0.47
CA THR A 317 15.96 -16.65 1.50
C THR A 317 16.07 -15.22 0.94
N GLY A 318 16.11 -15.04 -0.39
CA GLY A 318 16.32 -13.75 -1.04
C GLY A 318 15.28 -12.68 -0.65
N PHE A 319 14.05 -13.09 -0.34
CA PHE A 319 12.97 -12.19 0.08
C PHE A 319 13.02 -11.78 1.55
N VAL A 320 13.79 -12.50 2.39
CA VAL A 320 13.76 -12.35 3.85
C VAL A 320 14.09 -10.93 4.33
N PRO A 321 15.03 -10.18 3.72
CA PRO A 321 15.28 -8.79 4.10
C PRO A 321 14.07 -7.86 3.91
N ALA A 322 13.07 -8.24 3.10
CA ALA A 322 11.85 -7.47 2.91
C ALA A 322 10.78 -7.72 3.98
N LEU A 323 10.90 -8.78 4.79
CA LEU A 323 9.88 -9.15 5.79
C LEU A 323 9.62 -8.13 6.90
N PRO A 324 10.63 -7.35 7.38
CA PRO A 324 10.34 -6.25 8.30
C PRO A 324 9.29 -5.26 7.77
N ILE A 325 9.26 -5.03 6.45
CA ILE A 325 8.24 -4.19 5.78
C ILE A 325 6.86 -4.86 5.88
N ALA A 326 6.77 -6.16 5.60
CA ALA A 326 5.53 -6.92 5.73
C ALA A 326 4.95 -6.89 7.15
N PHE A 327 5.78 -6.96 8.19
CA PHE A 327 5.30 -6.88 9.58
C PHE A 327 4.91 -5.47 9.98
N MET A 328 5.59 -4.45 9.45
CA MET A 328 5.30 -3.06 9.76
C MET A 328 4.05 -2.56 9.05
N LYS A 329 3.78 -3.05 7.83
CA LYS A 329 2.72 -2.56 6.96
C LYS A 329 1.31 -2.57 7.61
N PRO A 330 0.87 -3.61 8.34
CA PRO A 330 -0.42 -3.61 9.02
C PRO A 330 -0.53 -2.51 10.08
N LEU A 331 0.59 -2.20 10.74
CA LEU A 331 0.68 -1.30 11.90
C LEU A 331 0.86 0.15 11.48
N SER A 332 1.69 0.38 10.45
CA SER A 332 2.04 1.70 9.95
C SER A 332 2.57 1.66 8.52
N GLY A 333 1.78 2.20 7.58
CA GLY A 333 2.22 2.39 6.20
C GLY A 333 3.39 3.35 6.05
N SER A 334 3.51 4.38 6.91
CA SER A 334 4.67 5.28 6.93
C SER A 334 5.92 4.62 7.52
N GLY A 335 5.75 3.78 8.55
CA GLY A 335 6.81 2.92 9.10
C GLY A 335 7.38 1.97 8.06
N ALA A 336 6.49 1.24 7.39
CA ALA A 336 6.84 0.28 6.35
C ALA A 336 7.55 0.95 5.17
N ARG A 337 7.09 2.14 4.77
CA ARG A 337 7.75 2.97 3.77
C ARG A 337 9.15 3.41 4.21
N GLY A 338 9.34 3.81 5.46
CA GLY A 338 10.67 4.15 5.99
C GLY A 338 11.63 2.95 5.92
N LEU A 339 11.17 1.77 6.33
CA LEU A 339 11.93 0.51 6.22
C LEU A 339 12.25 0.14 4.76
N MET A 340 11.30 0.33 3.84
CA MET A 340 11.49 0.09 2.41
C MET A 340 12.56 1.01 1.82
N VAL A 341 12.53 2.30 2.16
CA VAL A 341 13.53 3.27 1.69
C VAL A 341 14.90 2.93 2.26
N GLU A 342 14.98 2.60 3.55
CA GLU A 342 16.24 2.15 4.15
C GLU A 342 16.78 0.90 3.44
N LEU A 343 15.93 -0.09 3.14
CA LEU A 343 16.37 -1.28 2.41
C LEU A 343 16.94 -0.94 1.03
N MET A 344 16.31 -0.01 0.30
CA MET A 344 16.81 0.45 -1.01
C MET A 344 18.15 1.19 -0.89
N ASN A 345 18.32 2.04 0.11
CA ASN A 345 19.58 2.76 0.32
C ASN A 345 20.75 1.83 0.65
N THR A 346 20.45 0.64 1.15
CA THR A 346 21.46 -0.26 1.74
C THR A 346 21.79 -1.42 0.84
N THR A 347 20.82 -1.90 0.07
CA THR A 347 20.98 -3.02 -0.86
C THR A 347 20.92 -2.59 -2.33
N GLY A 348 20.57 -1.34 -2.61
CA GLY A 348 20.31 -0.81 -3.95
C GLY A 348 18.86 -0.99 -4.37
N ALA A 349 18.29 0.01 -5.05
CA ALA A 349 16.87 0.04 -5.42
C ALA A 349 16.42 -1.13 -6.32
N ASP A 350 17.32 -1.64 -7.16
CA ASP A 350 17.03 -2.73 -8.10
C ASP A 350 17.41 -4.12 -7.55
N SER A 351 17.88 -4.21 -6.30
CA SER A 351 18.06 -5.50 -5.65
C SER A 351 16.73 -6.23 -5.49
N PHE A 352 16.78 -7.57 -5.57
CA PHE A 352 15.62 -8.43 -5.37
C PHE A 352 14.83 -8.10 -4.08
N PRO A 353 15.44 -8.05 -2.88
CA PRO A 353 14.70 -7.72 -1.65
C PRO A 353 14.09 -6.32 -1.67
N SER A 354 14.75 -5.33 -2.31
CA SER A 354 14.20 -3.98 -2.45
C SER A 354 12.97 -3.94 -3.35
N ARG A 355 12.97 -4.71 -4.46
CA ARG A 355 11.79 -4.87 -5.32
C ARG A 355 10.65 -5.58 -4.60
N VAL A 356 10.94 -6.66 -3.86
CA VAL A 356 9.94 -7.34 -3.00
C VAL A 356 9.32 -6.36 -2.01
N ALA A 357 10.14 -5.55 -1.32
CA ALA A 357 9.65 -4.55 -0.37
C ALA A 357 8.76 -3.49 -1.03
N CYS A 358 9.11 -3.06 -2.25
CA CYS A 358 8.28 -2.15 -3.05
C CYS A 358 6.93 -2.77 -3.41
N VAL A 359 6.90 -4.03 -3.83
CA VAL A 359 5.66 -4.75 -4.18
C VAL A 359 4.79 -4.96 -2.93
N ILE A 360 5.38 -5.36 -1.80
CA ILE A 360 4.66 -5.45 -0.51
C ILE A 360 4.05 -4.09 -0.15
N GLN A 361 4.85 -3.02 -0.19
CA GLN A 361 4.40 -1.68 0.16
C GLN A 361 3.25 -1.18 -0.73
N GLY A 362 3.23 -1.59 -2.01
CA GLY A 362 2.20 -1.23 -2.99
C GLY A 362 0.96 -2.13 -3.01
N SER A 363 1.00 -3.27 -2.31
CA SER A 363 -0.03 -4.32 -2.42
C SER A 363 -1.21 -4.24 -1.44
N THR A 364 -1.07 -3.44 -0.37
CA THR A 364 -1.99 -3.43 0.79
C THR A 364 -2.05 -2.05 1.44
N GLU A 365 -3.02 -1.85 2.35
CA GLU A 365 -3.13 -0.67 3.20
C GLU A 365 -2.88 -0.99 4.68
N THR A 366 -2.79 0.05 5.51
CA THR A 366 -2.49 -0.13 6.95
C THR A 366 -3.71 -0.64 7.73
N THR A 367 -3.83 -1.96 7.92
CA THR A 367 -4.97 -2.62 8.58
C THR A 367 -5.40 -1.94 9.88
N PHE A 368 -4.51 -1.82 10.87
CA PHE A 368 -4.90 -1.29 12.19
C PHE A 368 -5.32 0.18 12.14
N TYR A 369 -4.73 0.98 11.24
CA TYR A 369 -5.09 2.37 11.04
C TYR A 369 -6.49 2.51 10.42
N VAL A 370 -6.75 1.74 9.36
CA VAL A 370 -8.05 1.68 8.69
C VAL A 370 -9.15 1.27 9.68
N LEU A 371 -8.89 0.26 10.52
CA LEU A 371 -9.80 -0.12 11.61
C LEU A 371 -10.03 1.03 12.59
N ALA A 372 -8.96 1.63 13.12
CA ALA A 372 -9.05 2.65 14.15
C ALA A 372 -9.80 3.90 13.67
N ILE A 373 -9.52 4.37 12.45
CA ILE A 373 -10.16 5.55 11.89
C ILE A 373 -11.63 5.29 11.58
N TYR A 374 -11.92 4.23 10.84
CA TYR A 374 -13.30 4.01 10.41
C TYR A 374 -14.20 3.64 11.58
N PHE A 375 -13.83 2.64 12.39
CA PHE A 375 -14.65 2.28 13.55
C PHE A 375 -14.67 3.37 14.64
N GLY A 376 -13.55 4.08 14.84
CA GLY A 376 -13.49 5.22 15.76
C GLY A 376 -14.44 6.35 15.36
N SER A 377 -14.60 6.62 14.05
CA SER A 377 -15.48 7.69 13.56
C SER A 377 -16.97 7.48 13.84
N VAL A 378 -17.37 6.24 14.14
CA VAL A 378 -18.75 5.83 14.42
C VAL A 378 -18.91 5.10 15.76
N ALA A 379 -17.88 5.17 16.62
CA ALA A 379 -17.85 4.62 17.97
C ALA A 379 -18.17 3.12 18.08
N ILE A 380 -17.78 2.31 17.08
CA ILE A 380 -17.88 0.85 17.14
C ILE A 380 -16.92 0.32 18.22
N LYS A 381 -17.43 -0.54 19.10
CA LYS A 381 -16.65 -1.20 20.17
C LYS A 381 -16.31 -2.65 19.84
N LYS A 382 -17.23 -3.36 19.17
CA LYS A 382 -17.09 -4.77 18.80
C LYS A 382 -16.86 -4.91 17.30
N THR A 383 -15.64 -5.27 16.91
CA THR A 383 -15.19 -5.32 15.50
C THR A 383 -15.50 -6.63 14.78
N ARG A 384 -15.96 -7.66 15.51
CA ARG A 384 -16.29 -9.01 14.99
C ARG A 384 -15.12 -9.59 14.17
N HIS A 385 -15.38 -10.06 12.95
CA HIS A 385 -14.41 -10.69 12.06
C HIS A 385 -13.62 -9.69 11.20
N ALA A 386 -13.74 -8.37 11.43
CA ALA A 386 -13.05 -7.37 10.62
C ALA A 386 -11.52 -7.51 10.66
N LEU A 387 -10.95 -7.60 11.86
CA LEU A 387 -9.51 -7.72 12.04
C LEU A 387 -8.94 -9.01 11.42
N PRO A 388 -9.45 -10.23 11.75
CA PRO A 388 -8.91 -11.44 11.15
C PRO A 388 -9.10 -11.48 9.63
N ALA A 389 -10.22 -10.97 9.09
CA ALA A 389 -10.41 -10.90 7.64
C ALA A 389 -9.41 -9.95 6.95
N ALA A 390 -9.16 -8.78 7.53
CA ALA A 390 -8.18 -7.83 7.00
C ALA A 390 -6.74 -8.37 7.07
N LEU A 391 -6.35 -9.00 8.19
CA LEU A 391 -5.02 -9.61 8.34
C LEU A 391 -4.79 -10.79 7.38
N LEU A 392 -5.83 -11.59 7.10
CA LEU A 392 -5.74 -12.67 6.10
C LEU A 392 -5.60 -12.13 4.68
N ALA A 393 -6.30 -11.04 4.34
CA ALA A 393 -6.13 -10.34 3.08
C ALA A 393 -4.69 -9.80 2.94
N GLU A 394 -4.15 -9.21 4.01
CA GLU A 394 -2.80 -8.68 4.04
C GLU A 394 -1.73 -9.77 3.93
N LEU A 395 -1.91 -10.90 4.62
CA LEU A 395 -1.05 -12.07 4.47
C LEU A 395 -1.06 -12.60 3.02
N ALA A 396 -2.23 -12.65 2.39
CA ALA A 396 -2.35 -13.02 0.97
C ALA A 396 -1.63 -12.02 0.05
N GLY A 397 -1.74 -10.72 0.33
CA GLY A 397 -1.00 -9.68 -0.39
C GLY A 397 0.51 -9.83 -0.27
N VAL A 398 1.03 -10.04 0.94
CA VAL A 398 2.47 -10.25 1.18
C VAL A 398 2.99 -11.51 0.50
N THR A 399 2.26 -12.63 0.62
CA THR A 399 2.66 -13.90 0.00
C THR A 399 2.62 -13.82 -1.53
N ALA A 400 1.59 -13.18 -2.09
CA ALA A 400 1.51 -12.90 -3.52
C ALA A 400 2.65 -11.98 -3.98
N ALA A 401 2.94 -10.91 -3.24
CA ALA A 401 4.05 -10.00 -3.54
C ALA A 401 5.39 -10.74 -3.64
N ILE A 402 5.69 -11.61 -2.67
CA ILE A 402 6.91 -12.42 -2.68
C ILE A 402 6.93 -13.36 -3.90
N ALA A 403 5.87 -14.14 -4.13
CA ALA A 403 5.80 -15.10 -5.22
C ALA A 403 5.90 -14.42 -6.60
N ILE A 404 5.20 -13.30 -6.80
CA ILE A 404 5.23 -12.52 -8.03
C ILE A 404 6.61 -11.89 -8.21
N SER A 405 7.25 -11.37 -7.15
CA SER A 405 8.60 -10.84 -7.26
C SER A 405 9.62 -11.91 -7.68
N TYR A 406 9.52 -13.15 -7.20
CA TYR A 406 10.35 -14.25 -7.73
C TYR A 406 10.12 -14.49 -9.22
N MET A 407 8.88 -14.41 -9.69
CA MET A 407 8.57 -14.61 -11.11
C MET A 407 9.12 -13.49 -12.01
N PHE A 408 9.15 -12.25 -11.52
CA PHE A 408 9.58 -11.09 -12.33
C PHE A 408 11.07 -10.75 -12.18
N PHE A 409 11.66 -11.04 -11.02
CA PHE A 409 12.98 -10.52 -10.63
C PHE A 409 13.94 -11.57 -10.05
N GLY A 410 13.46 -12.81 -9.86
CA GLY A 410 14.20 -13.90 -9.21
C GLY A 410 14.91 -14.85 -10.17
#